data_AF-A0A949Y780-F1
#
_entry.id   AF-A0A949Y780-F1
#
_cell.length_a   1.000
_cell.length_b   1.000
_cell.length_c   1.000
_cell.angle_alpha   90.00
_cell.angle_beta   90.00
_cell.angle_gamma   90.00
#
_symmetry.space_group_name_H-M   'P 1'
#
loop_
_entity.id
_entity.type
_entity.pdbx_description
1 polymer ?
#
loop_
_entity_poly.entity_id
_entity_poly.type
_entity_poly.pdbx_seq_one_letter_code
_entity_poly.pdbx_strand_id
1 'polypeptide(L)'
;MNAVALMDRRVNPRWALPRKATVSDHYVRLLIVGGLLAIVVTLARAAEPLPAVTVTGLATPTPKPLDTVGRDWVERSPEMNWPTPIFNKSAEIFAHNQIVINASCETVWNRLIHAEQWPHWCPYCGKVTIWGGSQVLQKNTKFTWISADIPQLLPILDQTPPAPVDSLVIEWNPPNRLGFRTFGRGWTPHGPLVSSYHNWFIKPLGPKKCLVTFEEVATGIAARFERGNYPEFTHLSHDHWLEGLKRVSEARG
;
A
#
# COMPACT_ATOMS: atom_id res chain seq x y z
N MET A 1 13.20 42.37 18.37
CA MET A 1 12.69 41.81 19.63
C MET A 1 11.68 42.77 20.22
N ASN A 2 10.48 42.23 20.49
CA ASN A 2 9.38 42.64 21.35
C ASN A 2 8.59 43.94 21.12
N ALA A 3 7.28 43.67 20.94
CA ALA A 3 6.14 44.55 20.93
C ALA A 3 5.64 44.86 22.36
N VAL A 4 4.68 45.79 22.41
CA VAL A 4 3.73 46.11 23.51
C VAL A 4 4.04 47.37 24.34
N ALA A 5 3.35 48.45 23.98
CA ALA A 5 2.90 49.56 24.86
C ALA A 5 1.64 50.15 24.21
N LEU A 6 0.41 49.77 24.61
CA LEU A 6 -0.46 50.46 25.59
C LEU A 6 -0.43 51.99 25.46
N MET A 7 -1.46 52.58 24.83
CA MET A 7 -2.64 53.22 25.46
C MET A 7 -2.35 54.60 26.09
N ASP A 8 -2.90 55.67 25.50
CA ASP A 8 -3.34 56.85 26.27
C ASP A 8 -4.39 57.66 25.50
N ARG A 9 -5.67 57.50 25.89
CA ARG A 9 -6.60 58.64 26.01
C ARG A 9 -7.50 58.41 27.23
N ARG A 10 -7.05 58.98 28.35
CA ARG A 10 -7.82 59.41 29.55
C ARG A 10 -9.28 59.77 29.21
N VAL A 11 -10.31 59.16 29.82
CA VAL A 11 -10.80 59.22 31.22
C VAL A 11 -11.47 60.57 31.59
N ASN A 12 -12.81 60.55 31.60
CA ASN A 12 -13.77 61.01 32.65
C ASN A 12 -13.79 62.52 33.04
N PRO A 13 -14.88 63.10 33.62
CA PRO A 13 -15.56 62.53 34.80
C PRO A 13 -17.05 62.89 35.09
N ARG A 14 -17.57 62.22 36.16
CA ARG A 14 -18.70 62.55 37.06
C ARG A 14 -20.09 62.13 36.52
N TRP A 15 -20.84 61.20 37.11
CA TRP A 15 -21.19 61.00 38.52
C TRP A 15 -21.63 59.54 38.81
N ALA A 16 -21.47 59.09 40.05
CA ALA A 16 -21.71 57.73 40.52
C ALA A 16 -23.16 57.47 41.00
N LEU A 17 -23.70 56.31 40.58
CA LEU A 17 -24.56 55.28 41.24
C LEU A 17 -25.67 55.68 42.25
N PRO A 18 -26.83 54.98 42.23
CA PRO A 18 -26.93 53.71 42.98
C PRO A 18 -27.73 52.57 42.31
N ARG A 19 -27.47 51.36 42.81
CA ARG A 19 -28.16 50.07 42.55
C ARG A 19 -29.65 50.12 42.89
N LYS A 20 -30.45 49.32 42.18
CA LYS A 20 -31.33 48.27 42.76
C LYS A 20 -31.74 47.25 41.71
N ALA A 21 -31.56 45.98 42.05
CA ALA A 21 -32.05 44.82 41.31
C ALA A 21 -33.55 44.62 41.59
N THR A 22 -34.28 44.08 40.61
CA THR A 22 -35.33 43.08 40.87
C THR A 22 -35.27 42.02 39.80
N VAL A 23 -35.14 40.80 40.28
CA VAL A 23 -35.18 39.53 39.56
C VAL A 23 -36.63 39.23 39.26
N SER A 24 -36.94 38.81 38.03
CA SER A 24 -38.14 38.04 37.73
C SER A 24 -37.67 36.66 37.31
N ASP A 25 -37.76 35.73 38.26
CA ASP A 25 -37.64 34.30 38.06
C ASP A 25 -38.55 33.85 36.93
N HIS A 26 -38.03 33.04 36.00
CA HIS A 26 -38.72 31.84 35.46
C HIS A 26 -37.98 31.12 34.32
N TYR A 27 -36.65 31.21 34.18
CA TYR A 27 -35.94 30.33 33.22
C TYR A 27 -34.62 29.75 33.75
N VAL A 28 -34.52 29.44 35.04
CA VAL A 28 -33.44 28.59 35.59
C VAL A 28 -34.04 27.31 36.15
N ARG A 29 -34.36 26.37 35.26
CA ARG A 29 -34.22 24.92 35.50
C ARG A 29 -34.02 24.23 34.15
N LEU A 30 -32.78 24.18 33.67
CA LEU A 30 -32.17 23.10 32.87
C LEU A 30 -30.92 23.62 32.14
N LEU A 31 -29.84 23.81 32.90
CA LEU A 31 -28.50 23.57 32.39
C LEU A 31 -27.96 22.39 33.19
N ILE A 32 -27.61 21.29 32.51
CA ILE A 32 -26.32 20.60 32.61
C ILE A 32 -26.33 19.44 31.59
N VAL A 33 -25.21 19.35 30.86
CA VAL A 33 -24.76 18.34 29.88
C VAL A 33 -25.11 18.57 28.39
N GLY A 34 -24.05 18.76 27.59
CA GLY A 34 -24.04 18.34 26.18
C GLY A 34 -23.54 19.38 25.19
N GLY A 35 -22.22 19.58 25.09
CA GLY A 35 -21.62 20.50 24.11
C GLY A 35 -21.62 19.96 22.67
N LEU A 36 -21.63 20.92 21.73
CA LEU A 36 -20.99 20.90 20.40
C LEU A 36 -21.12 19.63 19.54
N LEU A 37 -21.93 19.70 18.47
CA LEU A 37 -21.67 18.92 17.25
C LEU A 37 -22.00 19.75 16.01
N ALA A 38 -20.95 20.16 15.29
CA ALA A 38 -21.03 20.53 13.87
C ALA A 38 -20.65 19.29 13.06
N ILE A 39 -21.58 18.79 12.22
CA ILE A 39 -21.35 17.63 11.35
C ILE A 39 -20.89 18.13 9.98
N VAL A 40 -19.66 17.79 9.62
CA VAL A 40 -19.14 17.83 8.25
C VAL A 40 -19.59 16.55 7.55
N VAL A 41 -20.30 16.67 6.43
CA VAL A 41 -20.66 15.51 5.59
C VAL A 41 -19.58 15.34 4.52
N THR A 42 -18.69 14.36 4.70
CA THR A 42 -17.87 13.80 3.63
C THR A 42 -18.53 12.52 3.13
N LEU A 43 -18.99 12.53 1.86
CA LEU A 43 -19.42 11.33 1.17
C LEU A 43 -18.20 10.45 0.87
N ALA A 44 -17.89 9.52 1.77
CA ALA A 44 -17.02 8.39 1.46
C ALA A 44 -17.77 7.45 0.52
N ARG A 45 -17.26 7.27 -0.69
CA ARG A 45 -17.67 6.17 -1.56
C ARG A 45 -17.29 4.87 -0.84
N ALA A 46 -18.30 4.13 -0.38
CA ALA A 46 -18.08 2.87 0.32
C ALA A 46 -17.26 1.93 -0.56
N ALA A 47 -16.11 1.47 -0.04
CA ALA A 47 -15.42 0.31 -0.58
C ALA A 47 -16.34 -0.88 -0.36
N GLU A 48 -16.65 -1.63 -1.42
CA GLU A 48 -17.41 -2.87 -1.27
C GLU A 48 -16.57 -3.85 -0.43
N PRO A 49 -17.12 -4.42 0.66
CA PRO A 49 -16.42 -5.41 1.43
C PRO A 49 -16.32 -6.70 0.63
N LEU A 50 -15.09 -7.23 0.50
CA LEU A 50 -14.85 -8.57 -0.02
C LEU A 50 -15.59 -9.60 0.85
N PRO A 51 -16.12 -10.69 0.25
CA PRO A 51 -16.92 -11.67 0.97
C PRO A 51 -16.12 -12.32 2.11
N ALA A 52 -16.78 -12.48 3.26
CA ALA A 52 -16.19 -13.16 4.41
C ALA A 52 -15.97 -14.64 4.10
N VAL A 53 -14.73 -15.11 4.23
CA VAL A 53 -14.34 -16.50 3.99
C VAL A 53 -14.18 -17.21 5.32
N THR A 54 -14.86 -18.35 5.44
CA THR A 54 -14.84 -19.18 6.64
C THR A 54 -13.66 -20.16 6.56
N VAL A 55 -12.69 -20.04 7.46
CA VAL A 55 -11.51 -20.93 7.48
C VAL A 55 -11.82 -22.19 8.29
N THR A 56 -12.04 -23.31 7.59
CA THR A 56 -12.08 -24.64 8.21
C THR A 56 -10.71 -25.32 8.11
N GLY A 57 -9.91 -25.20 9.17
CA GLY A 57 -8.93 -26.18 9.66
C GLY A 57 -7.85 -26.79 8.72
N LEU A 58 -6.57 -26.54 9.07
CA LEU A 58 -5.37 -27.42 9.10
C LEU A 58 -5.06 -28.45 7.98
N ALA A 59 -5.88 -28.64 6.96
CA ALA A 59 -5.53 -29.45 5.81
C ALA A 59 -4.72 -28.58 4.85
N THR A 60 -3.53 -29.05 4.43
CA THR A 60 -2.88 -28.52 3.22
C THR A 60 -3.90 -28.65 2.09
N PRO A 61 -4.44 -27.54 1.57
CA PRO A 61 -5.44 -27.62 0.51
C PRO A 61 -4.80 -28.34 -0.66
N THR A 62 -5.44 -29.42 -1.10
CA THR A 62 -4.99 -30.19 -2.24
C THR A 62 -5.04 -29.27 -3.46
N PRO A 63 -3.92 -28.98 -4.14
CA PRO A 63 -3.91 -28.12 -5.31
C PRO A 63 -4.94 -28.65 -6.32
N LYS A 64 -5.87 -27.79 -6.75
CA LYS A 64 -6.80 -28.15 -7.81
C LYS A 64 -6.02 -28.26 -9.13
N PRO A 65 -6.41 -29.16 -10.06
CA PRO A 65 -5.79 -29.20 -11.38
C PRO A 65 -5.85 -27.81 -12.05
N LEU A 66 -4.65 -27.23 -12.22
CA LEU A 66 -4.31 -25.93 -12.81
C LEU A 66 -5.12 -24.70 -12.33
N ASP A 67 -5.10 -24.46 -11.02
CA ASP A 67 -5.42 -23.14 -10.45
C ASP A 67 -4.53 -22.00 -11.01
N THR A 68 -4.76 -20.76 -10.57
CA THR A 68 -4.16 -19.55 -11.17
C THR A 68 -2.63 -19.56 -11.17
N VAL A 69 -1.97 -19.84 -10.04
CA VAL A 69 -0.49 -19.96 -10.02
C VAL A 69 0.02 -21.04 -10.98
N GLY A 70 -0.72 -22.15 -11.15
CA GLY A 70 -0.36 -23.19 -12.11
C GLY A 70 -0.41 -22.69 -13.56
N ARG A 71 -1.39 -21.85 -13.90
CA ARG A 71 -1.47 -21.16 -15.19
C ARG A 71 -0.33 -20.16 -15.36
N ASP A 72 -0.09 -19.34 -14.36
CA ASP A 72 0.96 -18.32 -14.39
C ASP A 72 2.34 -18.97 -14.62
N TRP A 73 2.62 -20.10 -13.97
CA TRP A 73 3.86 -20.86 -14.21
C TRP A 73 4.05 -21.30 -15.67
N VAL A 74 2.95 -21.61 -16.37
CA VAL A 74 2.98 -21.96 -17.81
C VAL A 74 3.29 -20.72 -18.65
N GLU A 75 2.77 -19.56 -18.24
CA GLU A 75 2.92 -18.27 -18.95
C GLU A 75 4.20 -17.51 -18.60
N ARG A 76 4.98 -17.98 -17.61
CA ARG A 76 6.21 -17.35 -17.15
C ARG A 76 7.11 -16.85 -18.30
N SER A 77 7.66 -15.66 -18.12
CA SER A 77 8.56 -15.05 -19.08
C SER A 77 9.93 -15.73 -19.06
N PRO A 78 10.46 -16.20 -20.21
CA PRO A 78 11.83 -16.71 -20.29
C PRO A 78 12.89 -15.59 -20.15
N GLU A 79 12.46 -14.33 -20.23
CA GLU A 79 13.35 -13.16 -20.12
C GLU A 79 13.56 -12.69 -18.68
N MET A 80 12.84 -13.26 -17.70
CA MET A 80 12.96 -12.87 -16.30
C MET A 80 14.18 -13.49 -15.63
N ASN A 81 14.93 -12.66 -14.90
CA ASN A 81 16.10 -13.08 -14.14
C ASN A 81 15.67 -13.44 -12.72
N TRP A 82 16.14 -14.58 -12.20
CA TRP A 82 15.85 -14.99 -10.83
C TRP A 82 17.15 -15.04 -10.02
N PRO A 83 17.25 -14.33 -8.89
CA PRO A 83 18.52 -14.16 -8.16
C PRO A 83 19.01 -15.45 -7.52
N THR A 84 18.13 -16.43 -7.28
CA THR A 84 18.53 -17.76 -6.79
C THR A 84 17.69 -18.86 -7.44
N PRO A 85 18.25 -20.08 -7.61
CA PRO A 85 17.49 -21.24 -8.10
C PRO A 85 16.35 -21.68 -7.18
N ILE A 86 16.35 -21.29 -5.91
CA ILE A 86 15.34 -21.68 -4.90
C ILE A 86 13.96 -21.08 -5.25
N PHE A 87 13.94 -20.04 -6.09
CA PHE A 87 12.71 -19.44 -6.61
C PHE A 87 12.18 -20.14 -7.87
N ASN A 88 12.89 -21.14 -8.40
CA ASN A 88 12.48 -21.90 -9.58
C ASN A 88 11.63 -23.11 -9.15
N LYS A 89 10.31 -23.04 -9.39
CA LYS A 89 9.31 -24.12 -9.24
C LYS A 89 9.00 -24.64 -7.83
N SER A 90 9.68 -24.18 -6.78
CA SER A 90 9.41 -24.59 -5.39
C SER A 90 8.64 -23.56 -4.55
N ALA A 91 8.32 -22.39 -5.09
CA ALA A 91 7.54 -21.37 -4.39
C ALA A 91 6.07 -21.78 -4.27
N GLU A 92 5.43 -21.49 -3.14
CA GLU A 92 4.01 -21.73 -2.94
C GLU A 92 3.12 -20.85 -3.83
N ILE A 93 3.55 -19.61 -4.07
CA ILE A 93 2.91 -18.66 -4.96
C ILE A 93 3.86 -18.32 -6.11
N PHE A 94 3.30 -18.21 -7.30
CA PHE A 94 3.90 -17.59 -8.46
C PHE A 94 2.81 -16.81 -9.20
N ALA A 95 3.12 -15.57 -9.59
CA ALA A 95 2.26 -14.77 -10.43
C ALA A 95 3.02 -14.29 -11.66
N HIS A 96 2.34 -14.28 -12.80
CA HIS A 96 2.82 -13.72 -14.05
C HIS A 96 1.76 -12.80 -14.63
N ASN A 97 2.11 -11.52 -14.75
CA ASN A 97 1.23 -10.53 -15.37
C ASN A 97 2.03 -9.68 -16.35
N GLN A 98 1.36 -9.25 -17.42
CA GLN A 98 1.97 -8.42 -18.44
C GLN A 98 0.97 -7.41 -18.98
N ILE A 99 1.44 -6.18 -19.21
CA ILE A 99 0.63 -5.15 -19.85
C ILE A 99 1.45 -4.33 -20.85
N VAL A 100 0.76 -3.84 -21.89
CA VAL A 100 1.29 -2.81 -22.78
C VAL A 100 0.88 -1.43 -22.29
N ILE A 101 1.85 -0.55 -22.12
CA ILE A 101 1.69 0.85 -21.72
C ILE A 101 2.07 1.76 -22.88
N ASN A 102 1.17 2.67 -23.27
CA ASN A 102 1.34 3.68 -24.31
C ASN A 102 2.13 4.90 -23.81
N ALA A 103 3.30 4.63 -23.22
CA ALA A 103 4.28 5.60 -22.78
C ALA A 103 5.69 5.10 -23.14
N SER A 104 6.70 5.98 -23.08
CA SER A 104 8.09 5.51 -23.21
C SER A 104 8.44 4.64 -22.00
N CYS A 105 9.34 3.66 -22.19
CA CYS A 105 9.79 2.82 -21.07
C CYS A 105 10.50 3.64 -19.98
N GLU A 106 11.10 4.78 -20.32
CA GLU A 106 11.65 5.72 -19.35
C GLU A 106 10.57 6.36 -18.48
N THR A 107 9.44 6.78 -19.06
CA THR A 107 8.30 7.28 -18.29
C THR A 107 7.75 6.21 -17.34
N VAL A 108 7.60 4.97 -17.82
CA VAL A 108 7.16 3.85 -16.98
C VAL A 108 8.15 3.58 -15.85
N TRP A 109 9.44 3.47 -16.17
CA TRP A 109 10.51 3.26 -15.21
C TRP A 109 10.52 4.35 -14.13
N ASN A 110 10.42 5.61 -14.52
CA ASN A 110 10.39 6.73 -13.59
C ASN A 110 9.21 6.64 -12.64
N ARG A 111 8.02 6.25 -13.09
CA ARG A 111 6.87 6.01 -12.18
C ARG A 111 7.12 4.85 -11.22
N LEU A 112 7.74 3.78 -11.70
CA LEU A 112 8.03 2.59 -10.91
C LEU A 112 9.05 2.85 -9.79
N ILE A 113 10.16 3.54 -10.07
CA ILE A 113 11.25 3.72 -9.09
C ILE A 113 10.97 4.79 -8.02
N HIS A 114 10.01 5.68 -8.25
CA HIS A 114 9.57 6.67 -7.24
C HIS A 114 8.59 6.00 -6.26
N ALA A 115 9.11 5.07 -5.45
CA ALA A 115 8.27 4.17 -4.66
C ALA A 115 7.40 4.86 -3.62
N GLU A 116 7.81 6.01 -3.11
CA GLU A 116 6.98 6.82 -2.21
C GLU A 116 5.69 7.34 -2.85
N GLN A 117 5.58 7.29 -4.19
CA GLN A 117 4.36 7.64 -4.92
C GLN A 117 3.45 6.44 -5.21
N TRP A 118 3.88 5.20 -4.94
CA TRP A 118 3.06 4.01 -5.15
C TRP A 118 1.66 4.11 -4.52
N PRO A 119 1.47 4.63 -3.30
CA PRO A 119 0.15 4.71 -2.68
C PRO A 119 -0.87 5.57 -3.44
N HIS A 120 -0.43 6.41 -4.38
CA HIS A 120 -1.31 7.22 -5.21
C HIS A 120 -1.88 6.47 -6.42
N TRP A 121 -1.31 5.32 -6.80
CA TRP A 121 -1.70 4.62 -8.03
C TRP A 121 -1.79 3.10 -7.91
N CYS A 122 -1.11 2.50 -6.93
CA CYS A 122 -1.17 1.09 -6.59
C CYS A 122 -2.13 0.90 -5.40
N PRO A 123 -3.32 0.33 -5.60
CA PRO A 123 -4.32 0.20 -4.53
C PRO A 123 -3.88 -0.77 -3.41
N TYR A 124 -2.95 -1.68 -3.69
CA TYR A 124 -2.40 -2.63 -2.71
C TYR A 124 -1.14 -2.12 -2.00
N CYS A 125 -0.68 -0.92 -2.35
CA CYS A 125 0.49 -0.29 -1.77
C CYS A 125 0.05 0.80 -0.78
N GLY A 126 0.22 0.55 0.51
CA GLY A 126 0.16 1.62 1.51
C GLY A 126 1.52 2.31 1.67
N LYS A 127 1.64 3.13 2.72
CA LYS A 127 2.80 4.01 2.97
C LYS A 127 4.14 3.32 2.67
N VAL A 128 4.88 3.88 1.72
CA VAL A 128 6.26 3.49 1.39
C VAL A 128 7.23 4.47 2.06
N THR A 129 8.39 3.98 2.49
CA THR A 129 9.47 4.81 3.05
C THR A 129 10.82 4.26 2.62
N ILE A 130 11.57 5.08 1.88
CA ILE A 130 12.92 4.73 1.42
C ILE A 130 13.95 5.09 2.50
N TRP A 131 14.86 4.17 2.79
CA TRP A 131 15.89 4.37 3.82
C TRP A 131 17.18 4.88 3.17
N GLY A 132 17.93 5.69 3.92
CA GLY A 132 19.22 6.21 3.47
C GLY A 132 19.14 7.45 2.56
N GLY A 133 18.01 8.17 2.56
CA GLY A 133 17.88 9.51 1.95
C GLY A 133 17.68 9.56 0.44
N SER A 134 17.72 8.43 -0.26
CA SER A 134 17.39 8.37 -1.69
C SER A 134 15.91 8.70 -1.93
N GLN A 135 15.62 9.42 -3.01
CA GLN A 135 14.26 9.74 -3.45
C GLN A 135 13.65 8.65 -4.35
N VAL A 136 14.48 7.72 -4.82
CA VAL A 136 14.09 6.64 -5.73
C VAL A 136 14.70 5.31 -5.29
N LEU A 137 14.06 4.22 -5.69
CA LEU A 137 14.67 2.90 -5.66
C LEU A 137 15.91 2.89 -6.54
N GLN A 138 16.96 2.24 -6.07
CA GLN A 138 18.20 1.99 -6.77
C GLN A 138 18.83 0.72 -6.20
N LYS A 139 19.95 0.26 -6.76
CA LYS A 139 20.66 -0.90 -6.25
C LYS A 139 20.94 -0.78 -4.75
N ASN A 140 20.64 -1.84 -3.99
CA ASN A 140 20.78 -1.92 -2.53
C ASN A 140 19.88 -0.95 -1.73
N THR A 141 18.90 -0.29 -2.35
CA THR A 141 17.90 0.48 -1.62
C THR A 141 17.15 -0.43 -0.66
N LYS A 142 17.15 -0.05 0.61
CA LYS A 142 16.26 -0.60 1.63
C LYS A 142 15.05 0.29 1.73
N PHE A 143 13.87 -0.30 1.81
CA PHE A 143 12.63 0.44 1.99
C PHE A 143 11.62 -0.40 2.74
N THR A 144 10.64 0.27 3.33
CA THR A 144 9.49 -0.36 3.98
C THR A 144 8.23 0.07 3.30
N TRP A 145 7.25 -0.81 3.24
CA TRP A 145 5.94 -0.46 2.71
C TRP A 145 4.84 -1.29 3.32
N ILE A 146 3.61 -0.79 3.29
CA ILE A 146 2.44 -1.61 3.62
C ILE A 146 2.03 -2.31 2.34
N SER A 147 2.14 -3.63 2.33
CA SER A 147 1.72 -4.47 1.22
C SER A 147 0.45 -5.19 1.63
N ALA A 148 -0.65 -4.87 0.94
CA ALA A 148 -1.92 -5.56 1.10
C ALA A 148 -2.06 -6.77 0.15
N ASP A 149 -1.15 -6.88 -0.81
CA ASP A 149 -1.04 -7.96 -1.80
C ASP A 149 -0.11 -9.10 -1.36
N ILE A 150 0.77 -8.87 -0.40
CA ILE A 150 1.54 -9.94 0.22
C ILE A 150 0.68 -10.59 1.31
N PRO A 151 0.61 -11.93 1.34
CA PRO A 151 -0.10 -12.64 2.40
C PRO A 151 0.61 -12.41 3.73
N GLN A 152 0.17 -11.40 4.46
CA GLN A 152 0.56 -11.12 5.84
C GLN A 152 -0.56 -11.48 6.82
N LEU A 153 -1.79 -11.59 6.31
CA LEU A 153 -3.00 -11.84 7.07
C LEU A 153 -3.34 -13.33 7.02
N LEU A 154 -2.78 -14.08 7.96
CA LEU A 154 -3.53 -15.25 8.43
C LEU A 154 -4.72 -14.69 9.24
N PRO A 155 -5.96 -15.17 9.08
CA PRO A 155 -7.12 -14.66 9.85
C PRO A 155 -6.97 -14.75 11.37
N ILE A 156 -5.97 -15.51 11.87
CA ILE A 156 -5.58 -15.59 13.28
C ILE A 156 -4.65 -14.45 13.74
N LEU A 157 -4.12 -13.65 12.82
CA LEU A 157 -3.26 -12.49 13.06
C LEU A 157 -4.08 -11.23 12.74
N ASP A 158 -5.06 -10.89 13.59
CA ASP A 158 -5.78 -9.61 13.49
C ASP A 158 -4.78 -8.45 13.70
N GLN A 159 -4.20 -7.99 12.59
CA GLN A 159 -3.24 -6.89 12.56
C GLN A 159 -3.89 -5.74 11.82
N THR A 160 -4.69 -4.98 12.57
CA THR A 160 -5.25 -3.72 12.11
C THR A 160 -4.53 -2.57 12.83
N PRO A 161 -3.76 -1.70 12.13
CA PRO A 161 -3.47 -1.70 10.69
C PRO A 161 -2.41 -2.75 10.29
N PRO A 162 -2.36 -3.15 9.00
CA PRO A 162 -1.38 -4.11 8.50
C PRO A 162 0.06 -3.64 8.73
N ALA A 163 0.91 -4.55 9.21
CA ALA A 163 2.31 -4.27 9.46
C ALA A 163 3.07 -3.98 8.14
N PRO A 164 4.02 -3.03 8.13
CA PRO A 164 4.87 -2.83 6.99
C PRO A 164 5.82 -4.02 6.81
N VAL A 165 6.12 -4.35 5.55
CA VAL A 165 7.14 -5.30 5.15
C VAL A 165 8.47 -4.59 4.94
N ASP A 166 9.57 -5.31 5.17
CA ASP A 166 10.92 -4.83 4.86
C ASP A 166 11.33 -5.32 3.47
N SER A 167 11.94 -4.44 2.67
CA SER A 167 12.33 -4.74 1.29
C SER A 167 13.75 -4.27 0.96
N LEU A 168 14.40 -5.00 0.05
CA LEU A 168 15.75 -4.72 -0.44
C LEU A 168 15.83 -4.91 -1.95
N VAL A 169 16.25 -3.87 -2.68
CA VAL A 169 16.51 -3.94 -4.13
C VAL A 169 17.78 -4.76 -4.40
N ILE A 170 17.62 -5.85 -5.14
CA ILE A 170 18.67 -6.82 -5.50
C ILE A 170 19.07 -6.64 -6.97
N GLU A 171 18.09 -6.63 -7.87
CA GLU A 171 18.32 -6.41 -9.30
C GLU A 171 18.02 -4.96 -9.67
N TRP A 172 18.96 -4.36 -10.38
CA TRP A 172 18.90 -2.97 -10.81
C TRP A 172 19.67 -2.82 -12.13
N ASN A 173 18.92 -2.67 -13.22
CA ASN A 173 19.44 -2.36 -14.55
C ASN A 173 18.48 -1.39 -15.26
N PRO A 174 18.61 -0.07 -15.02
CA PRO A 174 17.69 0.91 -15.57
C PRO A 174 17.80 1.02 -17.10
N PRO A 175 16.69 1.30 -17.82
CA PRO A 175 15.31 1.39 -17.34
C PRO A 175 14.56 0.04 -17.43
N ASN A 176 15.28 -1.08 -17.54
CA ASN A 176 14.71 -2.35 -17.97
C ASN A 176 14.37 -3.32 -16.83
N ARG A 177 15.16 -3.37 -15.76
CA ARG A 177 15.02 -4.42 -14.72
C ARG A 177 15.10 -3.85 -13.32
N LEU A 178 14.07 -4.14 -12.54
CA LEU A 178 14.01 -3.88 -11.11
C LEU A 178 13.56 -5.16 -10.43
N GLY A 179 14.35 -5.65 -9.49
CA GLY A 179 13.97 -6.81 -8.70
C GLY A 179 14.29 -6.59 -7.23
N PHE A 180 13.33 -6.81 -6.36
CA PHE A 180 13.51 -6.62 -4.93
C PHE A 180 12.92 -7.76 -4.12
N ARG A 181 13.60 -8.07 -3.02
CA ARG A 181 13.14 -9.07 -2.05
C ARG A 181 12.35 -8.39 -0.96
N THR A 182 11.26 -9.00 -0.54
CA THR A 182 10.38 -8.49 0.51
C THR A 182 10.16 -9.55 1.58
N PHE A 183 10.12 -9.10 2.85
CA PHE A 183 10.00 -9.96 4.02
C PHE A 183 8.90 -9.44 4.93
N GLY A 184 7.98 -10.33 5.30
CA GLY A 184 7.07 -10.08 6.42
C GLY A 184 7.87 -9.97 7.73
N ARG A 185 7.45 -9.07 8.61
CA ARG A 185 8.09 -8.90 9.93
C ARG A 185 7.74 -10.00 10.93
N GLY A 186 6.65 -10.73 10.68
CA GLY A 186 6.31 -11.92 11.45
C GLY A 186 7.33 -13.04 11.25
N TRP A 187 7.67 -13.76 12.31
CA TRP A 187 8.59 -14.90 12.29
C TRP A 187 7.92 -16.17 12.79
N THR A 188 8.33 -17.30 12.22
CA THR A 188 7.99 -18.65 12.64
C THR A 188 9.27 -19.41 13.00
N PRO A 189 9.20 -20.54 13.72
CA PRO A 189 10.37 -21.41 13.93
C PRO A 189 11.05 -21.89 12.63
N HIS A 190 10.36 -21.78 11.49
CA HIS A 190 10.84 -22.25 10.19
C HIS A 190 11.24 -21.12 9.23
N GLY A 191 11.30 -19.86 9.70
CA GLY A 191 11.64 -18.71 8.85
C GLY A 191 10.62 -17.57 8.95
N PRO A 192 10.75 -16.54 8.07
CA PRO A 192 9.79 -15.45 8.02
C PRO A 192 8.39 -15.96 7.66
N LEU A 193 7.36 -15.27 8.15
CA LEU A 193 5.96 -15.57 7.87
C LEU A 193 5.69 -15.64 6.35
N VAL A 194 6.34 -14.74 5.62
CA VAL A 194 6.37 -14.66 4.17
C VAL A 194 7.70 -14.07 3.69
N SER A 195 8.25 -14.61 2.61
CA SER A 195 9.37 -14.06 1.86
C SER A 195 8.99 -14.07 0.38
N SER A 196 9.02 -12.92 -0.28
CA SER A 196 8.73 -12.80 -1.71
C SER A 196 9.86 -12.13 -2.48
N TYR A 197 9.84 -12.32 -3.79
CA TYR A 197 10.69 -11.59 -4.73
C TYR A 197 9.83 -11.03 -5.85
N HIS A 198 9.81 -9.71 -5.97
CA HIS A 198 9.10 -8.95 -6.99
C HIS A 198 10.06 -8.66 -8.14
N ASN A 199 9.67 -9.01 -9.35
CA ASN A 199 10.52 -8.96 -10.53
C ASN A 199 9.84 -8.18 -11.67
N TRP A 200 10.40 -7.03 -12.01
CA TRP A 200 9.88 -6.14 -13.03
C TRP A 200 10.82 -6.14 -14.23
N PHE A 201 10.24 -6.39 -15.41
CA PHE A 201 10.94 -6.30 -16.68
C PHE A 201 10.18 -5.40 -17.65
N ILE A 202 10.88 -4.38 -18.14
CA ILE A 202 10.35 -3.33 -18.99
C ILE A 202 11.12 -3.39 -20.32
N LYS A 203 10.42 -3.56 -21.44
CA LYS A 203 11.04 -3.55 -22.77
C LYS A 203 10.28 -2.70 -23.79
N PRO A 204 10.99 -1.98 -24.68
CA PRO A 204 10.35 -1.17 -25.69
C PRO A 204 9.62 -2.03 -26.73
N LEU A 205 8.41 -1.62 -27.10
CA LEU A 205 7.69 -2.06 -28.30
C LEU A 205 7.63 -0.95 -29.37
N GLY A 206 8.13 0.24 -29.04
CA GLY A 206 8.18 1.42 -29.90
C GLY A 206 8.52 2.69 -29.09
N PRO A 207 8.62 3.87 -29.72
CA PRO A 207 9.06 5.10 -29.03
C PRO A 207 8.17 5.53 -27.85
N LYS A 208 6.87 5.25 -27.92
CA LYS A 208 5.87 5.56 -26.89
C LYS A 208 5.04 4.33 -26.52
N LYS A 209 5.66 3.15 -26.59
CA LYS A 209 4.99 1.89 -26.31
C LYS A 209 5.94 0.96 -25.60
N CYS A 210 5.56 0.52 -24.42
CA CYS A 210 6.39 -0.30 -23.57
C CYS A 210 5.62 -1.55 -23.11
N LEU A 211 6.28 -2.69 -23.12
CA LEU A 211 5.77 -3.90 -22.49
C LEU A 211 6.35 -3.99 -21.07
N VAL A 212 5.48 -4.17 -20.09
CA VAL A 212 5.86 -4.37 -18.70
C VAL A 212 5.41 -5.76 -18.30
N THR A 213 6.37 -6.60 -17.90
CA THR A 213 6.11 -7.87 -17.23
C THR A 213 6.38 -7.70 -15.74
N PHE A 214 5.48 -8.19 -14.91
CA PHE A 214 5.63 -8.27 -13.47
C PHE A 214 5.44 -9.72 -13.04
N GLU A 215 6.46 -10.28 -12.38
CA GLU A 215 6.41 -11.61 -11.80
C GLU A 215 6.71 -11.55 -10.31
N GLU A 216 6.05 -12.40 -9.54
CA GLU A 216 6.34 -12.60 -8.13
C GLU A 216 6.43 -14.08 -7.80
N VAL A 217 7.35 -14.41 -6.91
CA VAL A 217 7.30 -15.65 -6.12
C VAL A 217 7.12 -15.30 -4.67
N ALA A 218 6.34 -16.10 -3.95
CA ALA A 218 6.28 -16.01 -2.49
C ALA A 218 6.34 -17.40 -1.85
N THR A 219 7.01 -17.45 -0.70
CA THR A 219 7.13 -18.64 0.14
C THR A 219 6.87 -18.31 1.60
N GLY A 220 6.58 -19.33 2.40
CA GLY A 220 6.26 -19.22 3.81
C GLY A 220 4.84 -19.71 4.12
N ILE A 221 4.51 -19.76 5.41
CA ILE A 221 3.20 -20.28 5.86
C ILE A 221 2.05 -19.44 5.34
N ALA A 222 2.23 -18.11 5.21
CA ALA A 222 1.19 -17.24 4.70
C ALA A 222 1.00 -17.39 3.18
N ALA A 223 2.08 -17.56 2.41
CA ALA A 223 2.00 -17.90 0.98
C ALA A 223 1.27 -19.24 0.76
N ARG A 224 1.55 -20.25 1.59
CA ARG A 224 0.84 -21.54 1.56
C ARG A 224 -0.65 -21.40 1.87
N PHE A 225 -0.99 -20.55 2.84
CA PHE A 225 -2.38 -20.28 3.20
C PHE A 225 -3.12 -19.58 2.07
N GLU A 226 -2.55 -18.52 1.48
CA GLU A 226 -3.14 -17.83 0.33
C GLU A 226 -3.34 -18.80 -0.82
N ARG A 227 -2.30 -19.56 -1.18
CA ARG A 227 -2.34 -20.55 -2.25
C ARG A 227 -3.54 -21.49 -2.14
N GLY A 228 -3.89 -21.81 -0.90
CA GLY A 228 -4.96 -22.72 -0.57
C GLY A 228 -6.37 -22.18 -0.60
N ASN A 229 -6.52 -20.90 -0.30
CA ASN A 229 -7.82 -20.26 -0.10
C ASN A 229 -8.16 -19.28 -1.22
N TYR A 230 -7.14 -18.60 -1.75
CA TYR A 230 -7.22 -17.53 -2.74
C TYR A 230 -6.07 -17.62 -3.76
N PRO A 231 -5.94 -18.73 -4.50
CA PRO A 231 -4.84 -18.92 -5.46
C PRO A 231 -4.74 -17.84 -6.54
N GLU A 232 -5.80 -17.06 -6.76
CA GLU A 232 -5.89 -15.94 -7.69
C GLU A 232 -5.45 -14.58 -7.12
N PHE A 233 -5.28 -14.47 -5.80
CA PHE A 233 -5.16 -13.16 -5.14
C PHE A 233 -3.93 -12.36 -5.61
N THR A 234 -2.74 -12.97 -5.57
CA THR A 234 -1.51 -12.32 -6.08
C THR A 234 -1.63 -11.92 -7.55
N HIS A 235 -2.25 -12.74 -8.40
CA HIS A 235 -2.44 -12.40 -9.82
C HIS A 235 -3.34 -11.17 -9.99
N LEU A 236 -4.48 -11.14 -9.31
CA LEU A 236 -5.43 -10.02 -9.40
C LEU A 236 -4.85 -8.73 -8.82
N SER A 237 -4.04 -8.82 -7.75
CA SER A 237 -3.37 -7.64 -7.21
C SER A 237 -2.35 -7.09 -8.20
N HIS A 238 -1.60 -7.95 -8.89
CA HIS A 238 -0.63 -7.57 -9.92
C HIS A 238 -1.29 -6.89 -11.11
N ASP A 239 -2.46 -7.37 -11.56
CA ASP A 239 -3.25 -6.68 -12.58
C ASP A 239 -3.54 -5.23 -12.17
N HIS A 240 -3.98 -5.02 -10.93
CA HIS A 240 -4.26 -3.68 -10.42
C HIS A 240 -3.02 -2.79 -10.27
N TRP A 241 -1.85 -3.36 -9.94
CA TRP A 241 -0.59 -2.64 -10.00
C TRP A 241 -0.27 -2.18 -11.42
N LEU A 242 -0.36 -3.08 -12.39
CA LEU A 242 -0.05 -2.80 -13.80
C LEU A 242 -1.03 -1.79 -14.40
N GLU A 243 -2.32 -1.90 -14.10
CA GLU A 243 -3.34 -0.92 -14.47
C GLU A 243 -3.08 0.45 -13.85
N GLY A 244 -2.71 0.48 -12.56
CA GLY A 244 -2.32 1.69 -11.85
C GLY A 244 -1.13 2.38 -12.51
N LEU A 245 -0.06 1.64 -12.74
CA LEU A 245 1.15 2.10 -13.41
C LEU A 245 0.85 2.61 -14.82
N LYS A 246 0.07 1.85 -15.60
CA LYS A 246 -0.40 2.24 -16.93
C LYS A 246 -1.10 3.60 -16.89
N ARG A 247 -2.06 3.80 -15.98
CA ARG A 247 -2.79 5.08 -15.86
C ARG A 247 -1.85 6.25 -15.60
N VAL A 248 -0.93 6.14 -14.64
CA VAL A 248 -0.03 7.27 -14.29
C VAL A 248 1.11 7.48 -15.28
N SER A 249 1.44 6.48 -16.09
CA SER A 249 2.42 6.59 -17.17
C SER A 249 1.82 7.16 -18.45
N GLU A 250 0.55 6.90 -18.73
CA GLU A 250 -0.17 7.40 -19.92
C GLU A 250 -0.84 8.76 -19.68
N ALA A 251 -1.06 9.14 -18.42
CA ALA A 251 -1.50 10.49 -18.09
C ALA A 251 -0.49 11.51 -18.64
N ARG A 252 -0.98 12.50 -19.39
CA ARG A 252 -0.16 13.59 -19.94
C ARG A 252 0.57 14.27 -18.77
N GLY A 253 1.91 14.29 -18.85
CA GLY A 253 2.73 15.21 -18.08
C GLY A 253 2.58 16.64 -18.58
#